data_AF-A0A661SN34-F1
#
_entry.id   AF-A0A661SN34-F1
#
_cell.length_a   1.000
_cell.length_b   1.000
_cell.length_c   1.000
_cell.angle_alpha   90.00
_cell.angle_beta   90.00
_cell.angle_gamma   90.00
#
_symmetry.space_group_name_H-M   'P 1'
#
loop_
_entity.id
_entity.type
_entity.pdbx_description
1 polymer ?
#
loop_
_entity_poly.entity_id
_entity_poly.type
_entity_poly.pdbx_seq_one_letter_code
_entity_poly.pdbx_strand_id
1 'polypeptide(L)' 'MKFVFLLAYEMAEKFGCIGVVDAKPEAVDFYKCCGFMQLDVADGNLNEPAESVSMFLPLKAIPKPDN' A
#
# COMPACT_ATOMS: atom_id res chain seq x y z
N MET A 1 7.11 10.45 0.45
CA MET A 1 6.37 9.46 1.26
C MET A 1 5.65 10.03 2.48
N LYS A 2 6.20 11.03 3.22
CA LYS A 2 5.55 11.60 4.41
C LYS A 2 4.05 11.95 4.21
N PHE A 3 3.71 12.67 3.15
CA PHE A 3 2.32 13.05 2.86
C PHE A 3 1.39 11.83 2.65
N VAL A 4 1.86 10.81 1.93
CA VAL A 4 1.06 9.61 1.63
C VAL A 4 0.75 8.83 2.92
N PHE A 5 1.69 8.82 3.86
CA PHE A 5 1.51 8.21 5.17
C PHE A 5 0.56 9.01 6.07
N LEU A 6 0.61 10.35 6.03
CA LEU A 6 -0.39 11.20 6.70
C LEU A 6 -1.80 10.90 6.17
N LEU A 7 -1.95 10.84 4.85
CA LEU A 7 -3.22 10.50 4.22
C LEU A 7 -3.70 9.10 4.62
N ALA A 8 -2.80 8.10 4.66
CA ALA A 8 -3.15 6.75 5.10
C ALA A 8 -3.67 6.73 6.55
N TYR A 9 -3.07 7.52 7.45
CA TYR A 9 -3.55 7.68 8.82
C TYR A 9 -4.92 8.38 8.89
N GLU A 10 -5.13 9.43 8.10
CA GLU A 10 -6.43 10.11 8.00
C GLU A 10 -7.53 9.15 7.50
N MET A 11 -7.21 8.33 6.48
CA MET A 11 -8.12 7.31 5.96
C MET A 11 -8.43 6.22 7.00
N ALA A 12 -7.46 5.88 7.85
CA ALA A 12 -7.67 4.96 8.97
C ALA A 12 -8.67 5.52 9.98
N GLU A 13 -8.52 6.80 10.34
CA GLU A 13 -9.40 7.46 11.32
C GLU A 13 -10.82 7.67 10.77
N LYS A 14 -10.94 8.06 9.50
CA LYS A 14 -12.24 8.38 8.90
C LYS A 14 -13.00 7.14 8.40
N PHE A 15 -12.29 6.13 7.92
CA PHE A 15 -12.90 5.00 7.19
C PHE A 15 -12.46 3.62 7.68
N GLY A 16 -11.56 3.54 8.67
CA GLY A 16 -11.08 2.26 9.20
C GLY A 16 -10.08 1.54 8.29
N CYS A 17 -9.46 2.24 7.34
CA CYS A 17 -8.41 1.67 6.49
C CYS A 17 -7.21 1.17 7.33
N ILE A 18 -6.63 0.02 6.95
CA ILE A 18 -5.57 -0.64 7.73
C ILE A 18 -4.19 -0.66 7.02
N GLY A 19 -4.09 -0.13 5.81
CA GLY A 19 -2.85 -0.03 5.04
C GLY A 19 -3.03 0.60 3.65
N VAL A 20 -1.94 0.66 2.90
CA VAL A 20 -1.90 1.21 1.52
C VAL A 20 -1.86 0.06 0.52
N VAL A 21 -2.61 0.18 -0.59
CA VAL A 21 -2.70 -0.82 -1.67
C VAL A 21 -2.32 -0.21 -3.03
N ASP A 22 -1.62 -1.03 -3.83
CA ASP A 22 -1.13 -0.84 -5.21
C ASP A 22 0.21 -0.12 -5.42
N ALA A 23 1.00 -0.71 -6.32
CA ALA A 23 2.27 -0.20 -6.81
C ALA A 23 2.35 -0.34 -8.33
N LYS A 24 3.09 0.56 -8.99
CA LYS A 24 3.47 0.33 -10.39
C LYS A 24 4.43 -0.87 -10.49
N PRO A 25 4.38 -1.69 -11.55
CA PRO A 25 5.27 -2.84 -11.70
C PRO A 25 6.76 -2.51 -11.51
N GLU A 26 7.21 -1.38 -12.05
CA GLU A 26 8.60 -0.92 -11.95
C GLU A 26 9.01 -0.43 -10.54
N ALA A 27 8.05 -0.18 -9.66
CA ALA A 27 8.29 0.32 -8.30
C ALA A 27 8.24 -0.79 -7.24
N VAL A 28 7.92 -2.04 -7.62
CA VAL A 28 7.72 -3.15 -6.68
C VAL A 28 8.93 -3.38 -5.77
N ASP A 29 10.14 -3.43 -6.34
CA ASP A 29 11.35 -3.69 -5.55
C ASP A 29 11.71 -2.53 -4.62
N PHE A 30 11.41 -1.29 -5.03
CA PHE A 30 11.52 -0.14 -4.15
C PHE A 30 10.58 -0.27 -2.94
N TYR A 31 9.32 -0.63 -3.17
CA TYR A 31 8.34 -0.78 -2.09
C TYR A 31 8.63 -1.97 -1.17
N LYS A 32 9.21 -3.07 -1.68
CA LYS A 32 9.72 -4.17 -0.83
C LYS A 32 10.76 -3.67 0.18
N CYS A 33 11.69 -2.81 -0.25
CA CYS A 33 12.67 -2.18 0.64
C CYS A 33 12.03 -1.28 1.71
N CYS A 34 10.83 -0.76 1.45
CA CYS A 34 10.04 0.01 2.42
C CYS A 34 9.15 -0.87 3.32
N GLY A 35 9.23 -2.21 3.20
CA GLY A 35 8.47 -3.15 4.03
C GLY A 35 7.07 -3.49 3.49
N PHE A 36 6.74 -3.09 2.26
CA PHE A 36 5.51 -3.53 1.62
C PHE A 36 5.61 -5.01 1.24
N MET A 37 4.52 -5.75 1.44
CA MET A 37 4.38 -7.13 1.05
C MET A 37 3.52 -7.21 -0.21
N GLN A 38 3.99 -7.92 -1.24
CA GLN A 38 3.16 -8.20 -2.40
C GLN A 38 2.01 -9.12 -2.01
N LEU A 39 0.80 -8.82 -2.48
CA LEU A 39 -0.37 -9.66 -2.28
C LEU A 39 -0.61 -10.46 -3.55
N ASP A 40 -0.84 -11.76 -3.39
CA ASP A 40 -1.32 -12.60 -4.47
C ASP A 40 -2.80 -12.31 -4.72
N VAL A 41 -3.13 -11.98 -5.96
CA VAL A 41 -4.51 -11.76 -6.40
C VAL A 41 -5.15 -13.14 -6.55
N ALA A 42 -5.96 -13.54 -5.56
CA ALA A 42 -6.64 -14.83 -5.58
C ALA A 42 -7.82 -14.87 -6.57
N ASP A 43 -8.49 -13.74 -6.80
CA ASP A 43 -9.62 -13.59 -7.72
C ASP A 43 -9.73 -12.13 -8.21
N GLY A 44 -10.41 -11.89 -9.34
CA GLY A 44 -10.60 -10.55 -9.92
C GLY A 44 -9.44 -10.06 -10.80
N ASN A 45 -8.56 -10.98 -11.23
CA ASN A 45 -7.51 -10.64 -12.18
C ASN A 45 -8.14 -10.48 -13.57
N LEU A 46 -8.04 -9.28 -14.17
CA LEU A 46 -8.31 -9.14 -15.60
C LEU A 46 -7.27 -9.99 -16.35
N ASN A 47 -7.66 -10.73 -17.38
CA ASN A 47 -6.74 -11.54 -18.20
C ASN A 47 -5.76 -10.69 -19.04
N GLU A 48 -5.57 -9.43 -18.67
CA GLU A 48 -4.65 -8.46 -19.25
C GLU A 48 -3.50 -8.25 -18.27
N PRO A 49 -2.29 -7.89 -18.75
CA PRO A 49 -1.20 -7.54 -17.84
C PRO A 49 -1.65 -6.40 -16.93
N ALA A 50 -1.73 -6.67 -15.63
CA ALA A 50 -2.20 -5.70 -14.65
C ALA A 50 -1.30 -4.46 -14.68
N GLU A 51 -1.90 -3.28 -14.88
CA GLU A 51 -1.20 -2.00 -14.88
C GLU A 51 -0.63 -1.63 -13.49
N SER A 52 -1.05 -2.35 -12.46
CA SER A 52 -0.58 -2.24 -11.09
C SER A 52 -0.38 -3.61 -10.43
N VAL A 53 0.56 -3.68 -9.50
CA VAL A 53 0.80 -4.83 -8.63
C VAL A 53 0.26 -4.51 -7.26
N SER A 54 -0.63 -5.37 -6.75
CA SER A 54 -1.15 -5.23 -5.40
C SER A 54 -0.05 -5.46 -4.37
N MET A 55 0.25 -4.42 -3.59
CA MET A 55 1.21 -4.46 -2.48
C MET A 55 0.56 -3.87 -1.24
N PHE A 56 0.95 -4.34 -0.05
CA PHE A 56 0.35 -3.93 1.22
C PHE A 56 1.41 -3.54 2.25
N LEU A 57 1.22 -2.37 2.86
CA LEU A 57 1.97 -1.96 4.06
C LEU A 57 0.98 -1.75 5.23
N PRO A 58 1.10 -2.51 6.33
CA PRO A 58 0.27 -2.28 7.51
C PRO A 58 0.53 -0.90 8.10
N LEU A 59 -0.52 -0.17 8.49
CA LEU A 59 -0.39 1.13 9.14
C LEU A 59 0.48 1.10 10.40
N LYS A 60 0.49 -0.03 11.13
CA LYS A 60 1.35 -0.26 12.30
C LYS A 60 2.86 -0.23 11.99
N ALA A 61 3.23 -0.48 10.74
CA ALA A 61 4.62 -0.42 10.29
C ALA A 61 5.05 1.02 9.92
N ILE A 62 4.10 1.95 9.82
CA ILE A 62 4.35 3.36 9.51
C ILE A 62 4.46 4.12 10.84
N PRO A 63 5.53 4.88 11.11
CA PRO A 63 5.61 5.73 12.28
C PRO A 63 4.41 6.68 12.34
N LYS A 64 3.77 6.78 13.51
CA LYS A 64 2.65 7.68 13.70
C LYS A 64 3.15 9.12 13.55
N PRO A 65 2.52 9.95 12.71
CA PRO A 65 2.92 11.34 12.59
C PRO A 65 2.73 12.06 13.93
N ASP A 66 3.71 12.88 14.30
CA ASP A 66 3.58 13.79 15.44
C ASP A 66 2.47 14.81 15.12
N ASN A 67 1.51 14.96 16.05
CA ASN A 67 0.43 15.94 15.98
C ASN A 67 0.94 17.38 16.06
#